data_AF-A0A3C1Q155-F1
#
_entry.id   AF-A0A3C1Q155-F1
#
_cell.length_a   1.000
_cell.length_b   1.000
_cell.length_c   1.000
_cell.angle_alpha   90.00
_cell.angle_beta   90.00
_cell.angle_gamma   90.00
#
_symmetry.space_group_name_H-M   'P 1'
#
loop_
_entity.id
_entity.type
_entity.pdbx_description
1 polymer ?
#
loop_
_entity_poly.entity_id
_entity_poly.type
_entity_poly.pdbx_seq_one_letter_code
_entity_poly.pdbx_strand_id
1 'polypeptide(L)'
;MFEQLPSAFQHEGHLSRRLFLTYAASLSTIPLLGQNSSAPKKVSFSSNPFSMGVASGDPDHKSVILWTRLGPKPLEPGGGMPDHPVEVRWEVATDDSFKKIVTSGKTTATASLGFSVHIEAKGLKPDHWYYYRFQSGDATSATGRTRTMPTPDANPEKLRFAVTSCQHWEQGLFTAYQQMKLDQPDLVFHLGDYIYEYAAGKGGNVRRHLGPEIETLEQYRLRYSQYRTDPDLQAMHASCPWFLTWDDHEVDNNYANEISEQQGITPAQLLLRRSNAYQAYYEMMPLRASSLPKGPNMQL
;
A
#
# COMPACT_ATOMS: atom_id res chain seq x y z
N MET A 1 34.80 43.47 10.60
CA MET A 1 33.94 42.95 9.52
C MET A 1 34.78 41.87 8.84
N PHE A 2 34.29 40.62 8.80
CA PHE A 2 35.04 39.37 8.56
C PHE A 2 35.66 38.70 9.80
N GLU A 3 34.82 38.18 10.70
CA GLU A 3 35.26 37.23 11.74
C GLU A 3 34.17 36.17 12.06
N GLN A 4 33.36 35.79 11.07
CA GLN A 4 32.29 34.77 11.21
C GLN A 4 32.22 33.83 10.01
N LEU A 5 33.37 33.35 9.52
CA LEU A 5 33.43 32.32 8.47
C LEU A 5 33.89 30.92 8.95
N PRO A 6 34.57 30.72 10.11
CA PRO A 6 34.90 29.36 10.56
C PRO A 6 33.74 28.57 11.17
N SER A 7 32.65 29.20 11.61
CA SER A 7 31.50 28.49 12.21
C SER A 7 30.56 27.87 11.17
N ALA A 8 30.76 28.14 9.88
CA ALA A 8 29.93 27.63 8.79
C ALA A 8 30.42 26.30 8.19
N PHE A 9 31.53 25.73 8.69
CA PHE A 9 32.17 24.53 8.12
C PHE A 9 32.27 23.32 9.07
N GLN A 10 31.45 23.24 10.13
CA GLN A 10 31.43 22.06 11.03
C GLN A 10 30.25 21.09 10.83
N HIS A 11 29.52 21.16 9.71
CA HIS A 11 28.45 20.21 9.40
C HIS A 11 28.62 19.51 8.04
N GLU A 12 29.84 19.08 7.74
CA GLU A 12 30.07 18.02 6.76
C GLU A 12 30.43 16.71 7.49
N GLY A 13 29.61 15.67 7.31
CA GLY A 13 30.13 14.29 7.25
C GLY A 13 30.10 13.39 8.49
N HIS A 14 29.56 13.80 9.65
CA HIS A 14 29.47 12.89 10.80
C HIS A 14 28.03 12.46 11.11
N LEU A 15 27.69 11.22 10.75
CA LEU A 15 26.55 10.49 11.30
C LEU A 15 26.60 10.62 12.84
N SER A 16 25.69 11.40 13.43
CA SER A 16 25.66 11.54 14.88
C SER A 16 25.37 10.16 15.50
N ARG A 17 25.90 9.84 16.69
CA ARG A 17 25.61 8.57 17.36
C ARG A 17 24.10 8.32 17.49
N ARG A 18 23.32 9.39 17.67
CA ARG A 18 21.86 9.33 17.71
C ARG A 18 21.26 9.01 16.34
N LEU A 19 21.74 9.65 15.27
CA LEU A 19 21.35 9.34 13.89
C LEU A 19 21.74 7.90 13.51
N PHE A 20 22.94 7.44 13.88
CA PHE A 20 23.39 6.06 13.69
C PHE A 20 22.54 5.06 14.46
N LEU A 21 22.21 5.33 15.74
CA LEU A 21 21.38 4.43 16.55
C LEU A 21 19.92 4.43 16.08
N THR A 22 19.37 5.58 15.69
CA THR A 22 18.01 5.67 15.12
C THR A 22 17.96 5.03 13.74
N TYR A 23 18.99 5.19 12.90
CA TYR A 23 19.12 4.51 11.61
C TYR A 23 19.30 2.99 11.80
N ALA A 24 20.09 2.56 12.78
CA ALA A 24 20.25 1.15 13.13
C ALA A 24 18.97 0.54 13.72
N ALA A 25 18.15 1.34 14.42
CA ALA A 25 16.85 0.93 14.92
C ALA A 25 15.72 0.99 13.87
N SER A 26 15.83 1.89 12.88
CA SER A 26 14.91 1.98 11.73
C SER A 26 15.28 1.04 10.59
N LEU A 27 16.51 0.51 10.58
CA LEU A 27 16.84 -0.80 10.02
C LEU A 27 16.17 -1.89 10.87
N SER A 28 14.85 -1.78 11.03
CA SER A 28 13.98 -2.93 11.20
C SER A 28 14.30 -3.82 10.01
N THR A 29 15.20 -4.78 10.22
CA THR A 29 15.23 -5.96 9.39
C THR A 29 13.79 -6.44 9.42
N ILE A 30 13.02 -6.26 8.34
CA ILE A 30 11.96 -7.20 8.05
C ILE A 30 12.69 -8.52 8.15
N PRO A 31 12.47 -9.30 9.22
CA PRO A 31 13.32 -10.44 9.48
C PRO A 31 13.27 -11.25 8.20
N LEU A 32 14.44 -11.50 7.60
CA LEU A 32 14.64 -12.50 6.56
C LEU A 32 13.70 -13.65 6.90
N LEU A 33 12.56 -13.71 6.19
CA LEU A 33 11.36 -14.49 6.51
C LEU A 33 11.56 -15.36 7.75
N GLY A 34 11.42 -14.74 8.93
CA GLY A 34 11.62 -15.43 10.19
C GLY A 34 10.62 -16.58 10.22
N GLN A 35 11.10 -17.79 9.98
CA GLN A 35 10.36 -19.04 10.10
C GLN A 35 10.02 -19.26 11.58
N ASN A 36 9.17 -18.40 12.15
CA ASN A 36 8.35 -18.83 13.27
C ASN A 36 7.37 -19.84 12.67
N SER A 37 7.77 -21.10 12.75
CA SER A 37 7.12 -22.31 12.28
C SER A 37 5.86 -22.62 13.09
N SER A 38 4.98 -21.63 13.24
CA SER A 38 3.57 -21.86 13.51
C SER A 38 2.90 -22.12 12.17
N ALA A 39 2.39 -23.33 11.97
CA ALA A 39 1.62 -23.65 10.77
C ALA A 39 0.46 -22.65 10.63
N PRO A 40 0.27 -22.04 9.44
CA PRO A 40 -0.83 -21.12 9.23
C PRO A 40 -2.14 -21.85 9.52
N LYS A 41 -3.02 -21.22 10.29
CA LYS A 41 -4.29 -21.84 10.68
C LYS A 41 -5.40 -21.41 9.75
N LYS A 42 -6.34 -22.34 9.51
CA LYS A 42 -7.68 -21.95 9.04
C LYS A 42 -8.34 -21.20 10.19
N VAL A 43 -8.84 -20.02 9.89
CA VAL A 43 -9.54 -19.15 10.83
C VAL A 43 -11.00 -19.04 10.40
N SER A 44 -11.87 -18.78 11.37
CA SER A 44 -13.24 -18.32 11.12
C SER A 44 -13.32 -16.87 11.56
N PHE A 45 -13.95 -16.03 10.74
CA PHE A 45 -14.09 -14.61 11.01
C PHE A 45 -15.53 -14.29 11.40
N SER A 46 -15.72 -13.42 12.39
CA SER A 46 -17.04 -12.94 12.80
C SER A 46 -17.67 -11.94 11.80
N SER A 47 -16.86 -11.38 10.90
CA SER A 47 -17.25 -10.43 9.86
C SER A 47 -16.37 -10.63 8.62
N ASN A 48 -16.69 -9.97 7.50
CA ASN A 48 -15.91 -10.07 6.27
C ASN A 48 -14.45 -9.59 6.50
N PRO A 49 -13.44 -10.47 6.38
CA PRO A 49 -12.04 -10.09 6.57
C PRO A 49 -11.49 -9.25 5.41
N PHE A 50 -12.12 -9.28 4.23
CA PHE A 50 -11.71 -8.51 3.05
C PHE A 50 -12.37 -7.11 3.04
N SER A 51 -12.43 -6.47 4.21
CA SER A 51 -13.12 -5.19 4.43
C SER A 51 -12.48 -4.00 3.70
N MET A 52 -11.22 -4.13 3.30
CA MET A 52 -10.44 -3.15 2.52
C MET A 52 -10.40 -3.50 1.03
N GLY A 53 -11.20 -4.47 0.59
CA GLY A 53 -11.29 -4.90 -0.80
C GLY A 53 -10.05 -5.63 -1.32
N VAL A 54 -9.92 -5.60 -2.64
CA VAL A 54 -8.81 -6.19 -3.40
C VAL A 54 -8.21 -5.13 -4.32
N ALA A 55 -6.98 -5.36 -4.79
CA ALA A 55 -6.32 -4.50 -5.77
C ALA A 55 -5.39 -5.32 -6.65
N SER A 56 -5.01 -4.77 -7.80
CA SER A 56 -3.93 -5.33 -8.62
C SER A 56 -3.05 -4.21 -9.15
N GLY A 57 -1.78 -4.51 -9.45
CA GLY A 57 -0.82 -3.49 -9.82
C GLY A 57 0.49 -4.04 -10.36
N ASP A 58 1.37 -3.12 -10.75
CA ASP A 58 2.66 -3.38 -11.39
C ASP A 58 2.63 -4.49 -12.47
N PRO A 59 1.65 -4.52 -13.39
CA PRO A 59 1.60 -5.55 -14.42
C PRO A 59 2.79 -5.46 -15.37
N ASP A 60 3.32 -6.61 -15.76
CA ASP A 60 4.16 -6.78 -16.93
C ASP A 60 3.45 -7.69 -17.96
N HIS A 61 4.17 -8.10 -19.01
CA HIS A 61 3.60 -8.90 -20.10
C HIS A 61 3.36 -10.38 -19.76
N LYS A 62 3.77 -10.83 -18.57
CA LYS A 62 3.71 -12.22 -18.09
C LYS A 62 3.19 -12.34 -16.66
N SER A 63 3.05 -11.23 -15.94
CA SER A 63 2.66 -11.24 -14.54
C SER A 63 1.96 -9.96 -14.09
N VAL A 64 1.30 -10.05 -12.95
CA VAL A 64 0.69 -8.92 -12.26
C VAL A 64 0.72 -9.16 -10.74
N ILE A 65 0.79 -8.09 -9.96
CA ILE A 65 0.62 -8.17 -8.51
C ILE A 65 -0.86 -8.19 -8.17
N LEU A 66 -1.26 -9.16 -7.34
CA LEU A 66 -2.57 -9.21 -6.71
C LEU A 66 -2.42 -8.88 -5.24
N TRP A 67 -3.31 -8.04 -4.73
CA TRP A 67 -3.25 -7.54 -3.37
C TRP A 67 -4.58 -7.66 -2.65
N THR A 68 -4.51 -7.99 -1.36
CA THR A 68 -5.57 -7.75 -0.38
C THR A 68 -4.94 -7.61 1.01
N ARG A 69 -5.72 -7.17 2.00
CA ARG A 69 -5.33 -7.16 3.40
C ARG A 69 -6.47 -7.69 4.25
N LEU A 70 -6.17 -8.64 5.13
CA LEU A 70 -7.16 -9.17 6.07
C LEU A 70 -7.33 -8.20 7.23
N GLY A 71 -8.58 -7.89 7.56
CA GLY A 71 -8.94 -7.02 8.66
C GLY A 71 -10.45 -6.99 8.87
N PRO A 72 -11.06 -7.93 9.63
CA PRO A 72 -12.50 -7.93 9.90
C PRO A 72 -12.99 -6.65 10.59
N LYS A 73 -12.09 -5.90 11.24
CA LYS A 73 -12.34 -4.63 11.90
C LYS A 73 -11.27 -3.60 11.51
N PRO A 74 -11.33 -3.06 10.28
CA PRO A 74 -10.21 -2.32 9.67
C PRO A 74 -9.86 -1.04 10.43
N LEU A 75 -10.78 -0.50 11.22
CA LEU A 75 -10.63 0.74 12.00
C LEU A 75 -10.25 0.50 13.47
N GLU A 76 -9.96 -0.75 13.86
CA GLU A 76 -9.37 -1.07 15.17
C GLU A 76 -7.85 -1.33 15.01
N PRO A 77 -7.03 -1.01 16.03
CA PRO A 77 -5.66 -1.52 16.18
C PRO A 77 -5.53 -3.00 15.79
N GLY A 78 -4.53 -3.33 14.96
CA GLY A 78 -4.34 -4.69 14.45
C GLY A 78 -5.42 -5.23 13.49
N GLY A 79 -6.44 -4.44 13.13
CA GLY A 79 -7.47 -4.83 12.14
C GLY A 79 -8.46 -5.90 12.63
N GLY A 80 -8.45 -6.24 13.93
CA GLY A 80 -9.20 -7.36 14.48
C GLY A 80 -8.67 -8.74 14.08
N MET A 81 -7.40 -8.80 13.65
CA MET A 81 -6.73 -10.06 13.29
C MET A 81 -6.20 -10.79 14.53
N PRO A 82 -6.09 -12.14 14.49
CA PRO A 82 -5.52 -12.90 15.59
C PRO A 82 -3.99 -12.80 15.64
N ASP A 83 -3.41 -13.13 16.79
CA ASP A 83 -1.94 -13.08 17.03
C ASP A 83 -1.15 -14.25 16.39
N HIS A 84 -1.62 -14.80 15.27
CA HIS A 84 -0.92 -15.88 14.57
C HIS A 84 -1.07 -15.77 13.04
N PRO A 85 -0.15 -16.38 12.26
CA PRO A 85 -0.23 -16.37 10.81
C PRO A 85 -1.51 -17.02 10.26
N VAL A 86 -2.08 -16.41 9.22
CA VAL A 86 -3.36 -16.82 8.61
C VAL A 86 -3.16 -17.27 7.16
N GLU A 87 -3.70 -18.43 6.79
CA GLU A 87 -3.67 -18.91 5.40
C GLU A 87 -4.63 -18.08 4.53
N VAL A 88 -4.14 -17.68 3.34
CA VAL A 88 -4.94 -17.06 2.28
C VAL A 88 -4.72 -17.82 0.99
N ARG A 89 -5.82 -18.28 0.38
CA ARG A 89 -5.81 -18.85 -0.98
C ARG A 89 -6.11 -17.75 -1.99
N TRP A 90 -5.58 -17.88 -3.18
CA TRP A 90 -5.81 -16.96 -4.28
C TRP A 90 -5.98 -17.72 -5.58
N GLU A 91 -6.79 -17.18 -6.48
CA GLU A 91 -7.09 -17.76 -7.79
C GLU A 91 -7.09 -16.66 -8.84
N VAL A 92 -6.62 -17.00 -10.04
CA VAL A 92 -6.74 -16.19 -11.26
C VAL A 92 -7.46 -17.01 -12.31
N ALA A 93 -8.44 -16.43 -12.96
CA ALA A 93 -9.28 -17.07 -13.96
C ALA A 93 -9.49 -16.19 -15.20
N THR A 94 -9.87 -16.81 -16.31
CA THR A 94 -10.25 -16.09 -17.55
C THR A 94 -11.72 -15.68 -17.59
N ASP A 95 -12.50 -16.06 -16.57
CA ASP A 95 -13.91 -15.72 -16.42
C ASP A 95 -14.24 -15.35 -14.97
N ASP A 96 -15.22 -14.49 -14.79
CA ASP A 96 -15.65 -13.96 -13.48
C ASP A 96 -16.38 -15.00 -12.60
N SER A 97 -16.83 -16.11 -13.21
CA SER A 97 -17.41 -17.25 -12.50
C SER A 97 -16.37 -18.25 -11.97
N PHE A 98 -15.08 -18.02 -12.25
CA PHE A 98 -13.96 -18.88 -11.87
C PHE A 98 -14.08 -20.33 -12.34
N LYS A 99 -14.72 -20.57 -13.50
CA LYS A 99 -14.80 -21.92 -14.11
C LYS A 99 -13.49 -22.32 -14.79
N LYS A 100 -12.72 -21.34 -15.27
CA LYS A 100 -11.43 -21.54 -15.96
C LYS A 100 -10.30 -20.86 -15.20
N ILE A 101 -9.87 -21.50 -14.11
CA ILE A 101 -8.70 -21.08 -13.34
C ILE A 101 -7.44 -21.34 -14.17
N VAL A 102 -6.59 -20.31 -14.32
CA VAL A 102 -5.31 -20.38 -15.03
C VAL A 102 -4.11 -20.51 -14.10
N THR A 103 -4.22 -19.98 -12.88
CA THR A 103 -3.22 -20.17 -11.83
C THR A 103 -3.88 -19.92 -10.48
N SER A 104 -3.38 -20.58 -9.44
CA SER A 104 -3.86 -20.44 -8.07
C SER A 104 -2.77 -20.84 -7.09
N GLY A 105 -2.97 -20.49 -5.82
CA GLY A 105 -2.03 -20.86 -4.79
C GLY A 105 -2.50 -20.51 -3.39
N LYS A 106 -1.56 -20.65 -2.47
CA LYS A 106 -1.72 -20.31 -1.06
C LYS A 106 -0.56 -19.44 -0.61
N THR A 107 -0.84 -18.54 0.32
CA THR A 107 0.16 -17.74 1.02
C THR A 107 -0.23 -17.60 2.48
N THR A 108 0.67 -17.02 3.26
CA THR A 108 0.48 -16.75 4.68
C THR A 108 0.50 -15.25 4.93
N ALA A 109 -0.62 -14.70 5.42
CA ALA A 109 -0.70 -13.34 5.93
C ALA A 109 -0.19 -13.30 7.37
N THR A 110 0.67 -12.33 7.69
CA THR A 110 1.35 -12.24 8.99
C THR A 110 1.22 -10.86 9.62
N ALA A 111 1.29 -10.77 10.95
CA ALA A 111 1.21 -9.51 11.68
C ALA A 111 2.35 -8.53 11.35
N SER A 112 3.54 -9.04 10.95
CA SER A 112 4.69 -8.20 10.60
C SER A 112 4.41 -7.29 9.41
N LEU A 113 3.61 -7.75 8.45
CA LEU A 113 3.12 -6.98 7.30
C LEU A 113 1.65 -6.59 7.44
N GLY A 114 1.15 -6.48 8.68
CA GLY A 114 -0.21 -6.04 8.94
C GLY A 114 -1.29 -6.93 8.31
N PHE A 115 -1.00 -8.20 8.08
CA PHE A 115 -1.83 -9.18 7.35
C PHE A 115 -2.17 -8.78 5.90
N SER A 116 -1.31 -7.99 5.25
CA SER A 116 -1.35 -7.79 3.80
C SER A 116 -0.92 -9.07 3.07
N VAL A 117 -1.41 -9.21 1.84
CA VAL A 117 -1.10 -10.29 0.93
C VAL A 117 -0.67 -9.67 -0.40
N HIS A 118 0.52 -10.06 -0.86
CA HIS A 118 1.08 -9.67 -2.15
C HIS A 118 1.41 -10.93 -2.93
N ILE A 119 0.76 -11.12 -4.08
CA ILE A 119 0.98 -12.28 -4.95
C ILE A 119 1.47 -11.79 -6.31
N GLU A 120 2.65 -12.23 -6.72
CA GLU A 120 3.09 -12.09 -8.11
C GLU A 120 2.54 -13.26 -8.93
N ALA A 121 1.40 -13.05 -9.59
CA ALA A 121 0.77 -14.06 -10.44
C ALA A 121 1.50 -14.15 -11.78
N LYS A 122 2.35 -15.17 -11.95
CA LYS A 122 3.22 -15.37 -13.12
C LYS A 122 2.62 -16.32 -14.16
N GLY A 123 3.25 -16.35 -15.35
CA GLY A 123 2.90 -17.29 -16.42
C GLY A 123 1.62 -16.92 -17.16
N LEU A 124 1.20 -15.66 -17.05
CA LEU A 124 0.02 -15.13 -17.70
C LEU A 124 0.32 -14.80 -19.16
N LYS A 125 -0.71 -14.79 -20.00
CA LYS A 125 -0.60 -14.36 -21.39
C LYS A 125 -0.43 -12.83 -21.43
N PRO A 126 0.35 -12.29 -22.38
CA PRO A 126 0.44 -10.84 -22.58
C PRO A 126 -0.89 -10.29 -23.07
N ASP A 127 -1.10 -9.00 -22.81
CA ASP A 127 -2.27 -8.22 -23.22
C ASP A 127 -3.62 -8.93 -22.98
N HIS A 128 -3.80 -9.49 -21.78
CA HIS A 128 -4.94 -10.34 -21.49
C HIS A 128 -5.64 -9.92 -20.19
N TRP A 129 -6.97 -9.86 -20.25
CA TRP A 129 -7.81 -9.60 -19.09
C TRP A 129 -8.00 -10.89 -18.28
N TYR A 130 -7.90 -10.75 -16.96
CA TYR A 130 -8.11 -11.82 -16.00
C TYR A 130 -9.01 -11.35 -14.86
N TYR A 131 -9.61 -12.31 -14.17
CA TYR A 131 -10.33 -12.13 -12.91
C TYR A 131 -9.55 -12.81 -11.80
N TYR A 132 -9.60 -12.25 -10.59
CA TYR A 132 -8.93 -12.83 -9.43
C TYR A 132 -9.74 -12.66 -8.15
N ARG A 133 -9.52 -13.56 -7.20
CA ARG A 133 -10.14 -13.50 -5.86
C ARG A 133 -9.23 -14.13 -4.82
N PHE A 134 -9.51 -13.78 -3.56
CA PHE A 134 -8.88 -14.36 -2.39
C PHE A 134 -9.90 -15.10 -1.53
N GLN A 135 -9.42 -16.08 -0.78
CA GLN A 135 -10.21 -16.82 0.19
C GLN A 135 -9.42 -17.04 1.47
N SER A 136 -10.06 -16.89 2.62
CA SER A 136 -9.46 -17.17 3.92
C SER A 136 -10.53 -17.72 4.85
N GLY A 137 -10.28 -18.89 5.43
CA GLY A 137 -11.35 -19.66 6.10
C GLY A 137 -12.50 -19.93 5.14
N ASP A 138 -13.70 -19.51 5.55
CA ASP A 138 -14.95 -19.58 4.79
C ASP A 138 -15.29 -18.29 4.04
N ALA A 139 -14.48 -17.23 4.22
CA ALA A 139 -14.69 -15.96 3.54
C ALA A 139 -14.06 -15.97 2.13
N THR A 140 -14.74 -15.28 1.20
CA THR A 140 -14.25 -15.00 -0.16
C THR A 140 -14.28 -13.49 -0.38
N SER A 141 -13.24 -12.95 -1.00
CA SER A 141 -13.16 -11.52 -1.32
C SER A 141 -14.14 -11.13 -2.43
N ALA A 142 -14.30 -9.83 -2.67
CA ALA A 142 -14.81 -9.37 -3.95
C ALA A 142 -13.94 -9.90 -5.11
N THR A 143 -14.55 -10.12 -6.27
CA THR A 143 -13.81 -10.43 -7.50
C THR A 143 -13.15 -9.16 -8.03
N GLY A 144 -11.84 -9.20 -8.19
CA GLY A 144 -11.09 -8.17 -8.91
C GLY A 144 -10.88 -8.55 -10.38
N ARG A 145 -10.62 -7.56 -11.21
CA ARG A 145 -10.27 -7.69 -12.62
C ARG A 145 -8.92 -7.01 -12.86
N THR A 146 -8.09 -7.61 -13.69
CA THR A 146 -6.74 -7.14 -13.98
C THR A 146 -6.34 -7.42 -15.43
N ARG A 147 -5.27 -6.79 -15.91
CA ARG A 147 -4.75 -6.94 -17.27
C ARG A 147 -3.22 -7.00 -17.24
N THR A 148 -2.64 -7.94 -17.98
CA THR A 148 -1.20 -7.95 -18.27
C THR A 148 -0.86 -6.94 -19.36
N MET A 149 0.38 -6.47 -19.38
CA MET A 149 0.85 -5.57 -20.44
C MET A 149 1.03 -6.32 -21.78
N PRO A 150 0.98 -5.62 -22.92
CA PRO A 150 1.48 -6.16 -24.18
C PRO A 150 2.97 -6.55 -24.09
N THR A 151 3.44 -7.40 -25.01
CA THR A 151 4.88 -7.68 -25.10
C THR A 151 5.66 -6.42 -25.47
N PRO A 152 6.95 -6.30 -25.10
CA PRO A 152 7.74 -5.09 -25.37
C PRO A 152 7.85 -4.67 -26.84
N ASP A 153 7.67 -5.62 -27.76
CA ASP A 153 7.69 -5.45 -29.21
C ASP A 153 6.31 -5.22 -29.84
N ALA A 154 5.24 -5.25 -29.03
CA ALA A 154 3.88 -5.00 -29.51
C ALA A 154 3.63 -3.52 -29.79
N ASN A 155 2.78 -3.24 -30.78
CA ASN A 155 2.30 -1.91 -31.12
C ASN A 155 0.76 -1.85 -30.95
N PRO A 156 0.25 -1.66 -29.72
CA PRO A 156 -1.18 -1.69 -29.46
C PRO A 156 -1.90 -0.50 -30.13
N GLU A 157 -3.07 -0.75 -30.73
CA GLU A 157 -3.86 0.29 -31.40
C GLU A 157 -4.45 1.33 -30.43
N LYS A 158 -4.65 0.96 -29.17
CA LYS A 158 -5.31 1.79 -28.16
C LYS A 158 -4.86 1.41 -26.75
N LEU A 159 -4.70 2.44 -25.91
CA LEU A 159 -4.58 2.34 -24.47
C LEU A 159 -5.51 3.37 -23.83
N ARG A 160 -6.35 2.96 -22.88
CA ARG A 160 -7.08 3.88 -22.00
C ARG A 160 -6.42 3.85 -20.63
N PHE A 161 -6.02 4.99 -20.12
CA PHE A 161 -5.57 5.10 -18.74
C PHE A 161 -6.22 6.28 -18.05
N ALA A 162 -6.32 6.19 -16.74
CA ALA A 162 -6.70 7.31 -15.89
C ALA A 162 -5.50 7.73 -15.03
N VAL A 163 -5.48 9.00 -14.64
CA VAL A 163 -4.50 9.57 -13.71
C VAL A 163 -5.26 10.21 -12.58
N THR A 164 -4.79 10.00 -11.35
CA THR A 164 -5.40 10.57 -10.14
C THR A 164 -4.33 10.85 -9.09
N SER A 165 -4.62 11.77 -8.19
CA SER A 165 -3.82 12.11 -7.01
C SER A 165 -4.70 12.84 -6.01
N CYS A 166 -4.17 13.16 -4.83
CA CYS A 166 -4.75 14.13 -3.90
C CYS A 166 -6.18 13.81 -3.47
N GLN A 167 -6.38 12.63 -2.86
CA GLN A 167 -7.70 12.15 -2.47
C GLN A 167 -8.00 12.43 -0.98
N HIS A 168 -7.88 13.68 -0.53
CA HIS A 168 -8.05 14.01 0.89
C HIS A 168 -9.42 13.57 1.44
N TRP A 169 -9.42 12.63 2.41
CA TRP A 169 -10.63 12.02 2.95
C TRP A 169 -11.66 13.02 3.46
N GLU A 170 -11.21 14.03 4.22
CA GLU A 170 -12.10 15.02 4.84
C GLU A 170 -12.72 16.04 3.87
N GLN A 171 -12.17 16.18 2.65
CA GLN A 171 -12.56 17.24 1.71
C GLN A 171 -13.78 16.87 0.86
N GLY A 172 -14.08 15.59 0.71
CA GLY A 172 -15.18 15.15 -0.13
C GLY A 172 -15.37 13.64 -0.12
N LEU A 173 -16.42 13.20 -0.81
CA LEU A 173 -16.64 11.80 -1.12
C LEU A 173 -15.84 11.42 -2.38
N PHE A 174 -15.48 10.16 -2.54
CA PHE A 174 -14.70 9.70 -3.68
C PHE A 174 -15.54 9.38 -4.93
N THR A 175 -16.54 10.21 -5.23
CA THR A 175 -17.42 10.06 -6.39
C THR A 175 -16.67 10.07 -7.73
N ALA A 176 -15.49 10.71 -7.78
CA ALA A 176 -14.61 10.65 -8.94
C ALA A 176 -14.23 9.21 -9.33
N TYR A 177 -14.04 8.31 -8.34
CA TYR A 177 -13.76 6.89 -8.62
C TYR A 177 -14.97 6.14 -9.20
N GLN A 178 -16.20 6.56 -8.89
CA GLN A 178 -17.38 6.01 -9.55
C GLN A 178 -17.36 6.30 -11.05
N GLN A 179 -17.12 7.56 -11.42
CA GLN A 179 -17.04 7.96 -12.83
C GLN A 179 -15.84 7.32 -13.52
N MET A 180 -14.66 7.32 -12.89
CA MET A 180 -13.45 6.68 -13.43
C MET A 180 -13.70 5.20 -13.76
N LYS A 181 -14.43 4.48 -12.91
CA LYS A 181 -14.79 3.08 -13.17
C LYS A 181 -15.71 2.94 -14.38
N LEU A 182 -16.68 3.84 -14.55
CA LEU A 182 -17.57 3.87 -15.73
C LEU A 182 -16.81 4.17 -17.02
N ASP A 183 -15.72 4.93 -16.94
CA ASP A 183 -14.86 5.23 -18.09
C ASP A 183 -14.01 4.02 -18.52
N GLN A 184 -13.98 2.94 -17.72
CA GLN A 184 -13.31 1.66 -18.03
C GLN A 184 -11.86 1.85 -18.53
N PRO A 185 -10.96 2.42 -17.70
CA PRO A 185 -9.55 2.46 -18.05
C PRO A 185 -8.95 1.04 -18.07
N ASP A 186 -7.93 0.85 -18.91
CA ASP A 186 -7.14 -0.38 -18.94
C ASP A 186 -6.17 -0.46 -17.76
N LEU A 187 -5.75 0.70 -17.24
CA LEU A 187 -4.90 0.87 -16.07
C LEU A 187 -5.07 2.26 -15.43
N VAL A 188 -4.66 2.40 -14.18
CA VAL A 188 -4.67 3.68 -13.45
C VAL A 188 -3.27 4.05 -13.00
N PHE A 189 -2.91 5.33 -13.09
CA PHE A 189 -1.77 5.91 -12.38
C PHE A 189 -2.27 6.71 -11.16
N HIS A 190 -1.76 6.40 -9.98
CA HIS A 190 -1.92 7.24 -8.79
C HIS A 190 -0.61 7.96 -8.51
N LEU A 191 -0.61 9.30 -8.56
CA LEU A 191 0.63 10.11 -8.59
C LEU A 191 1.05 10.70 -7.23
N GLY A 192 0.37 10.32 -6.15
CA GLY A 192 0.71 10.75 -4.78
C GLY A 192 -0.50 11.26 -4.03
N ASP A 193 -0.32 11.52 -2.74
CA ASP A 193 -1.36 11.95 -1.80
C ASP A 193 -2.55 10.97 -1.75
N TYR A 194 -2.24 9.67 -1.74
CA TYR A 194 -3.22 8.60 -1.54
C TYR A 194 -3.84 8.71 -0.15
N ILE A 195 -3.03 9.08 0.84
CA ILE A 195 -3.51 9.49 2.15
C ILE A 195 -3.02 10.89 2.46
N TYR A 196 -3.57 11.46 3.51
CA TYR A 196 -3.02 12.63 4.19
C TYR A 196 -2.77 12.24 5.63
N GLU A 197 -1.75 12.82 6.25
CA GLU A 197 -1.19 12.50 7.57
C GLU A 197 -1.86 13.25 8.73
N TYR A 198 -2.54 14.36 8.42
CA TYR A 198 -3.07 15.32 9.39
C TYR A 198 -3.98 14.75 10.48
N ALA A 199 -4.09 15.47 11.59
CA ALA A 199 -5.09 15.21 12.62
C ALA A 199 -6.53 15.45 12.11
N ALA A 200 -7.48 14.81 12.78
CA ALA A 200 -8.90 14.96 12.49
C ALA A 200 -9.40 16.42 12.48
N GLY A 201 -10.04 16.83 11.39
CA GLY A 201 -10.65 18.14 11.18
C GLY A 201 -9.70 19.20 10.60
N LYS A 202 -8.55 18.79 10.05
CA LYS A 202 -7.57 19.71 9.46
C LYS A 202 -7.75 19.94 7.97
N GLY A 203 -8.38 19.00 7.25
CA GLY A 203 -8.56 19.12 5.81
C GLY A 203 -9.99 19.38 5.35
N GLY A 204 -10.99 19.36 6.24
CA GLY A 204 -12.38 19.60 5.86
C GLY A 204 -13.38 19.08 6.89
N ASN A 205 -14.67 19.15 6.57
CA ASN A 205 -15.76 18.75 7.47
C ASN A 205 -16.82 17.83 6.80
N VAL A 206 -16.59 17.33 5.58
CA VAL A 206 -17.52 16.41 4.90
C VAL A 206 -17.41 15.01 5.49
N ARG A 207 -16.17 14.57 5.71
CA ARG A 207 -15.82 13.38 6.49
C ARG A 207 -14.76 13.78 7.51
N ARG A 208 -14.40 12.86 8.40
CA ARG A 208 -13.41 13.11 9.44
C ARG A 208 -12.34 12.02 9.49
N HIS A 209 -11.07 12.39 9.53
CA HIS A 209 -9.97 11.47 9.81
C HIS A 209 -10.09 10.91 11.23
N LEU A 210 -9.44 9.77 11.47
CA LEU A 210 -9.30 9.21 12.81
C LEU A 210 -8.01 9.71 13.48
N GLY A 211 -8.15 10.10 14.74
CA GLY A 211 -7.02 10.33 15.64
C GLY A 211 -6.24 11.63 15.39
N PRO A 212 -5.05 11.73 16.02
CA PRO A 212 -4.12 12.84 15.80
C PRO A 212 -3.44 12.73 14.44
N GLU A 213 -2.46 13.59 14.19
CA GLU A 213 -1.51 13.41 13.11
C GLU A 213 -0.77 12.07 13.27
N ILE A 214 -0.53 11.38 12.16
CA ILE A 214 0.02 10.02 12.16
C ILE A 214 1.55 10.02 12.09
N GLU A 215 2.18 9.25 12.97
CA GLU A 215 3.65 9.11 13.05
C GLU A 215 4.10 7.65 13.21
N THR A 216 3.30 6.83 13.92
CA THR A 216 3.62 5.42 14.17
C THR A 216 3.09 4.51 13.07
N LEU A 217 3.70 3.34 12.89
CA LEU A 217 3.25 2.34 11.91
C LEU A 217 1.77 1.98 12.07
N GLU A 218 1.29 1.85 13.31
CA GLU A 218 -0.12 1.56 13.57
C GLU A 218 -1.04 2.70 13.16
N GLN A 219 -0.65 3.95 13.40
CA GLN A 219 -1.42 5.12 12.95
C GLN A 219 -1.48 5.20 11.42
N TYR A 220 -0.36 4.96 10.73
CA TYR A 220 -0.36 4.87 9.25
C TYR A 220 -1.25 3.74 8.74
N ARG A 221 -1.13 2.53 9.31
CA ARG A 221 -2.01 1.40 8.96
C ARG A 221 -3.48 1.75 9.12
N LEU A 222 -3.84 2.43 10.22
CA LEU A 222 -5.21 2.86 10.49
C LEU A 222 -5.69 3.94 9.50
N ARG A 223 -4.83 4.90 9.13
CA ARG A 223 -5.13 5.93 8.14
C ARG A 223 -5.38 5.32 6.76
N TYR A 224 -4.51 4.44 6.30
CA TYR A 224 -4.73 3.71 5.04
C TYR A 224 -5.98 2.83 5.10
N SER A 225 -6.20 2.10 6.21
CA SER A 225 -7.46 1.35 6.41
C SER A 225 -8.66 2.25 6.22
N GLN A 226 -8.67 3.45 6.84
CA GLN A 226 -9.76 4.41 6.73
C GLN A 226 -10.04 4.77 5.28
N TYR A 227 -9.01 5.17 4.52
CA TYR A 227 -9.17 5.50 3.11
C TYR A 227 -9.66 4.29 2.30
N ARG A 228 -9.06 3.12 2.52
CA ARG A 228 -9.42 1.85 1.86
C ARG A 228 -10.79 1.32 2.24
N THR A 229 -11.48 1.86 3.25
CA THR A 229 -12.88 1.51 3.53
C THR A 229 -13.89 2.17 2.60
N ASP A 230 -13.47 3.16 1.81
CA ASP A 230 -14.36 3.82 0.85
C ASP A 230 -14.79 2.84 -0.27
N PRO A 231 -16.11 2.65 -0.48
CA PRO A 231 -16.62 1.68 -1.44
C PRO A 231 -16.27 2.02 -2.90
N ASP A 232 -16.15 3.31 -3.24
CA ASP A 232 -15.85 3.74 -4.61
C ASP A 232 -14.37 3.51 -4.92
N LEU A 233 -13.50 3.79 -3.95
CA LEU A 233 -12.08 3.46 -4.05
C LEU A 233 -11.86 1.94 -4.16
N GLN A 234 -12.53 1.13 -3.33
CA GLN A 234 -12.45 -0.33 -3.44
C GLN A 234 -12.95 -0.82 -4.81
N ALA A 235 -14.07 -0.28 -5.28
CA ALA A 235 -14.65 -0.64 -6.57
C ALA A 235 -13.73 -0.30 -7.74
N MET A 236 -12.99 0.81 -7.66
CA MET A 236 -12.04 1.20 -8.69
C MET A 236 -10.76 0.34 -8.65
N HIS A 237 -10.21 0.06 -7.47
CA HIS A 237 -9.08 -0.86 -7.31
C HIS A 237 -9.37 -2.27 -7.82
N ALA A 238 -10.60 -2.74 -7.68
CA ALA A 238 -11.02 -4.04 -8.18
C ALA A 238 -11.25 -4.08 -9.71
N SER A 239 -11.17 -2.95 -10.43
CA SER A 239 -11.59 -2.88 -11.83
C SER A 239 -10.48 -3.10 -12.87
N CYS A 240 -9.24 -2.71 -12.54
CA CYS A 240 -8.07 -2.75 -13.44
C CYS A 240 -6.77 -2.64 -12.62
N PRO A 241 -5.59 -2.90 -13.20
CA PRO A 241 -4.31 -2.74 -12.51
C PRO A 241 -3.92 -1.26 -12.32
N TRP A 242 -3.23 -0.98 -11.22
CA TRP A 242 -2.73 0.35 -10.87
C TRP A 242 -1.20 0.39 -10.89
N PHE A 243 -0.63 1.49 -11.37
CA PHE A 243 0.73 1.92 -11.08
C PHE A 243 0.66 3.05 -10.06
N LEU A 244 1.42 2.95 -8.98
CA LEU A 244 1.33 3.90 -7.89
C LEU A 244 2.70 4.46 -7.54
N THR A 245 2.73 5.77 -7.30
CA THR A 245 3.81 6.43 -6.57
C THR A 245 3.22 7.23 -5.41
N TRP A 246 4.03 7.52 -4.41
CA TRP A 246 3.71 8.50 -3.38
C TRP A 246 4.16 9.90 -3.80
N ASP A 247 3.69 10.90 -3.05
CA ASP A 247 4.27 12.23 -2.94
C ASP A 247 4.63 12.49 -1.45
N ASP A 248 4.33 13.67 -0.92
CA ASP A 248 4.72 14.12 0.40
C ASP A 248 3.77 13.62 1.51
N HIS A 249 2.45 13.69 1.27
CA HIS A 249 1.42 13.38 2.26
C HIS A 249 1.29 11.91 2.65
N GLU A 250 1.93 11.00 1.92
CA GLU A 250 2.16 9.65 2.42
C GLU A 250 3.06 9.61 3.67
N VAL A 251 3.80 10.69 3.96
CA VAL A 251 4.71 10.81 5.09
C VAL A 251 4.40 12.07 5.92
N ASP A 252 4.70 13.24 5.41
CA ASP A 252 4.73 14.55 6.10
C ASP A 252 4.71 15.63 5.02
N ASN A 253 3.78 16.58 5.08
CA ASN A 253 3.64 17.64 4.09
C ASN A 253 5.00 18.30 3.75
N ASN A 254 5.24 18.51 2.46
CA ASN A 254 6.45 19.08 1.86
C ASN A 254 7.79 18.44 2.28
N TYR A 255 7.83 17.21 2.80
CA TYR A 255 9.11 16.61 3.19
C TYR A 255 10.05 16.48 1.98
N ALA A 256 11.33 16.83 2.18
CA ALA A 256 12.36 16.77 1.15
C ALA A 256 13.49 15.86 1.60
N ASN A 257 13.47 14.61 1.13
CA ASN A 257 14.38 13.56 1.58
C ASN A 257 14.35 13.39 3.11
N GLU A 258 15.35 13.89 3.83
CA GLU A 258 15.46 13.80 5.29
C GLU A 258 15.11 15.11 6.03
N ILE A 259 14.55 16.07 5.31
CA ILE A 259 14.17 17.39 5.81
C ILE A 259 12.65 17.47 5.92
N SER A 260 12.15 17.75 7.12
CA SER A 260 10.73 18.02 7.37
C SER A 260 10.44 19.50 7.14
N GLU A 261 9.22 19.84 6.76
CA GLU A 261 8.78 21.23 6.75
C GLU A 261 8.67 21.83 8.16
N GLN A 262 8.46 20.97 9.17
CA GLN A 262 8.21 21.40 10.54
C GLN A 262 9.51 21.77 11.24
N GLN A 263 9.54 22.97 11.83
CA GLN A 263 10.71 23.43 12.60
C GLN A 263 10.95 22.55 13.83
N GLY A 264 12.20 22.20 14.08
CA GLY A 264 12.61 21.42 15.25
C GLY A 264 12.52 19.90 15.08
N ILE A 265 12.01 19.41 13.96
CA ILE A 265 12.08 17.99 13.62
C ILE A 265 13.47 17.66 13.08
N THR A 266 14.17 16.75 13.77
CA THR A 266 15.48 16.28 13.32
C THR A 266 15.36 15.26 12.18
N PRO A 267 16.39 15.12 11.32
CA PRO A 267 16.41 14.07 10.29
C PRO A 267 16.16 12.66 10.84
N ALA A 268 16.67 12.35 12.03
CA ALA A 268 16.45 11.07 12.67
C ALA A 268 14.96 10.81 13.00
N GLN A 269 14.23 11.83 13.44
CA GLN A 269 12.79 11.72 13.73
C GLN A 269 11.99 11.54 12.43
N LEU A 270 12.26 12.35 11.41
CA LEU A 270 11.58 12.22 10.13
C LEU A 270 11.86 10.86 9.46
N LEU A 271 13.11 10.40 9.47
CA LEU A 271 13.44 9.09 8.89
C LEU A 271 12.78 7.93 9.64
N LEU A 272 12.56 8.04 10.96
CA LEU A 272 11.77 7.05 11.70
C LEU A 272 10.29 7.07 11.25
N ARG A 273 9.69 8.25 11.12
CA ARG A 273 8.34 8.43 10.58
C ARG A 273 8.23 7.88 9.15
N ARG A 274 9.17 8.21 8.28
CA ARG A 274 9.26 7.74 6.88
C ARG A 274 9.38 6.21 6.81
N SER A 275 10.13 5.59 7.70
CA SER A 275 10.20 4.12 7.79
C SER A 275 8.84 3.49 8.10
N ASN A 276 8.07 4.08 9.03
CA ASN A 276 6.72 3.62 9.35
C ASN A 276 5.75 3.84 8.18
N ALA A 277 5.83 5.02 7.56
CA ALA A 277 5.01 5.41 6.41
C ALA A 277 5.22 4.48 5.21
N TYR A 278 6.47 4.25 4.81
CA TYR A 278 6.82 3.40 3.66
C TYR A 278 6.46 1.93 3.90
N GLN A 279 6.63 1.43 5.13
CA GLN A 279 6.13 0.09 5.46
C GLN A 279 4.61 0.01 5.30
N ALA A 280 3.84 0.97 5.83
CA ALA A 280 2.40 0.99 5.66
C ALA A 280 1.97 1.17 4.19
N TYR A 281 2.70 1.97 3.40
CA TYR A 281 2.45 2.14 1.97
C TYR A 281 2.62 0.80 1.23
N TYR A 282 3.73 0.10 1.43
CA TYR A 282 3.94 -1.23 0.85
C TYR A 282 2.82 -2.20 1.27
N GLU A 283 2.45 -2.23 2.55
CA GLU A 283 1.39 -3.10 3.06
C GLU A 283 0.02 -2.83 2.40
N MET A 284 -0.20 -1.63 1.87
CA MET A 284 -1.49 -1.15 1.36
C MET A 284 -1.60 -1.04 -0.15
N MET A 285 -0.46 -1.12 -0.86
CA MET A 285 -0.40 -0.98 -2.30
C MET A 285 -0.02 -2.31 -3.00
N PRO A 286 -0.55 -2.56 -4.21
CA PRO A 286 -0.25 -3.76 -5.00
C PRO A 286 1.13 -3.69 -5.67
N LEU A 287 2.19 -3.59 -4.87
CA LEU A 287 3.57 -3.43 -5.34
C LEU A 287 4.33 -4.75 -5.39
N ARG A 288 5.37 -4.79 -6.24
CA ARG A 288 6.32 -5.92 -6.31
C ARG A 288 7.16 -6.02 -5.04
N ALA A 289 7.65 -7.23 -4.76
CA ALA A 289 8.54 -7.48 -3.61
C ALA A 289 9.89 -6.72 -3.69
N SER A 290 10.29 -6.27 -4.88
CA SER A 290 11.43 -5.36 -5.07
C SER A 290 11.23 -4.01 -4.38
N SER A 291 9.97 -3.60 -4.18
CA SER A 291 9.58 -2.38 -3.48
C SER A 291 9.43 -2.59 -1.98
N LEU A 292 9.78 -3.77 -1.43
CA LEU A 292 9.75 -3.96 0.01
C LEU A 292 10.74 -3.00 0.70
N PRO A 293 10.29 -2.12 1.62
CA PRO A 293 11.14 -1.09 2.20
C PRO A 293 12.26 -1.65 3.07
N LYS A 294 13.39 -0.94 3.10
CA LYS A 294 14.52 -1.17 3.99
C LYS A 294 14.66 0.05 4.89
N GLY A 295 13.94 0.01 6.01
CA GLY A 295 13.78 1.16 6.89
C GLY A 295 13.18 2.35 6.15
N PRO A 296 13.81 3.54 6.16
CA PRO A 296 13.30 4.73 5.47
C PRO A 296 13.57 4.73 3.96
N ASN A 297 14.06 3.65 3.37
CA ASN A 297 14.39 3.58 1.95
C ASN A 297 13.45 2.60 1.24
N MET A 298 12.86 3.03 0.13
CA MET A 298 11.97 2.19 -0.67
C MET A 298 12.10 2.58 -2.15
N GLN A 299 12.03 1.57 -3.01
CA GLN A 299 12.11 1.74 -4.46
C GLN A 299 10.71 1.57 -5.06
N LEU A 300 10.33 2.48 -5.95
CA LEU A 300 9.12 2.42 -6.76
C LEU A 300 9.52 2.36 -8.24
#